data_AF-A0A9D3S698-F1
#
_entry.id   AF-A0A9D3S698-F1
#
_cell.length_a   1.000
_cell.length_b   1.000
_cell.length_c   1.000
_cell.angle_alpha   90.00
_cell.angle_beta   90.00
_cell.angle_gamma   90.00
#
_symmetry.space_group_name_H-M   'P 1'
#
loop_
_entity.id
_entity.type
_entity.pdbx_description
1 polymer ?
#
loop_
_entity_poly.entity_id
_entity_poly.type
_entity_poly.pdbx_seq_one_letter_code
_entity_poly.pdbx_strand_id
1 'polypeptide(L)'
;PHFISAYDVGLFTYFFLRENAVEHDCGRTVYSRVARVCKNDVGGRFLLEDTWTTFMKARLNCSRSGEIPFYYSELQSTFYLPEQDLIYGIFTTNVNSIAASAVCAFNLSAITQTFNGPFRYQENPRSTWLPTPNPIPNFQCGTISDSGPNENLTERSLQDAQRLFLMNDVVQPVSVDPLVMQDSVRFSKLAVDIVQGRDTLPRHVHRHRVREHSEGPLHGQ
;
A
#
# COMPACT_ATOMS: atom_id res chain seq x y z
N PRO A 1 6.03 11.80 6.45
CA PRO A 1 5.72 10.84 5.37
C PRO A 1 5.83 11.56 4.02
N HIS A 2 6.15 10.86 2.94
CA HIS A 2 6.12 11.39 1.58
C HIS A 2 4.95 10.72 0.85
N PHE A 3 3.95 11.49 0.45
CA PHE A 3 2.77 11.00 -0.27
C PHE A 3 3.07 10.88 -1.77
N ILE A 4 2.53 9.83 -2.40
CA ILE A 4 2.73 9.53 -3.83
C ILE A 4 1.43 9.73 -4.60
N SER A 5 0.33 9.14 -4.13
CA SER A 5 -0.97 9.22 -4.81
C SER A 5 -2.12 8.94 -3.85
N ALA A 6 -3.34 9.26 -4.30
CA ALA A 6 -4.58 8.82 -3.68
C ALA A 6 -5.55 8.29 -4.76
N TYR A 7 -6.32 7.26 -4.43
CA TYR A 7 -7.34 6.69 -5.31
C TYR A 7 -8.63 6.41 -4.54
N ASP A 8 -9.76 6.79 -5.13
CA ASP A 8 -11.08 6.51 -4.60
C ASP A 8 -11.60 5.20 -5.17
N VAL A 9 -11.77 4.18 -4.33
CA VAL A 9 -12.25 2.86 -4.75
C VAL A 9 -13.33 2.35 -3.81
N GLY A 10 -14.53 2.13 -4.33
CA GLY A 10 -15.70 1.81 -3.52
C GLY A 10 -15.97 2.87 -2.46
N LEU A 11 -16.08 2.44 -1.19
CA LEU A 11 -16.35 3.30 -0.04
C LEU A 11 -15.08 3.85 0.64
N PHE A 12 -13.90 3.50 0.13
CA PHE A 12 -12.61 3.88 0.72
C PHE A 12 -11.86 4.85 -0.20
N THR A 13 -11.06 5.72 0.44
CA THR A 13 -9.96 6.43 -0.22
C THR A 13 -8.66 5.77 0.21
N TYR A 14 -7.87 5.33 -0.76
CA TYR A 14 -6.56 4.70 -0.55
C TYR A 14 -5.45 5.73 -0.79
N PHE A 15 -4.51 5.81 0.14
CA PHE A 15 -3.34 6.69 0.06
C PHE A 15 -2.07 5.86 -0.06
N PHE A 16 -1.23 6.18 -1.03
CA PHE A 16 0.06 5.54 -1.22
C PHE A 16 1.16 6.49 -0.78
N LEU A 17 2.04 6.02 0.11
CA LEU A 17 3.08 6.83 0.70
C LEU A 17 4.33 6.01 1.03
N ARG A 18 5.42 6.70 1.33
CA ARG A 18 6.60 6.13 1.99
C ARG A 18 6.95 6.92 3.25
N GLU A 19 7.44 6.24 4.27
CA GLU A 19 7.82 6.88 5.53
C GLU A 19 8.93 6.10 6.26
N ASN A 20 9.54 6.71 7.26
CA ASN A 20 10.46 6.00 8.15
C ASN A 20 9.67 4.90 8.90
N ALA A 21 10.22 3.69 8.91
CA ALA A 21 9.65 2.52 9.58
C ALA A 21 9.97 2.55 11.07
N VAL A 22 9.04 3.04 11.88
CA VAL A 22 9.17 3.08 13.35
C VAL A 22 9.04 1.70 13.99
N GLU A 23 8.43 0.75 13.27
CA GLU A 23 8.28 -0.65 13.69
C GLU A 23 9.53 -1.50 13.42
N HIS A 24 10.60 -0.88 12.91
CA HIS A 24 11.86 -1.53 12.64
C HIS A 24 12.88 -1.11 13.70
N ASP A 25 13.23 -2.05 14.59
CA ASP A 25 14.06 -1.78 15.76
C ASP A 25 15.54 -1.49 15.42
N CYS A 26 15.98 -1.81 14.19
CA CYS A 26 17.38 -1.74 13.77
C CYS A 26 17.63 -0.67 12.71
N GLY A 27 18.10 0.49 13.14
CA GLY A 27 18.52 1.56 12.23
C GLY A 27 17.37 2.26 11.51
N ARG A 28 17.71 3.24 10.68
CA ARG A 28 16.71 4.03 9.95
C ARG A 28 16.37 3.36 8.62
N THR A 29 15.20 2.75 8.56
CA THR A 29 14.66 2.13 7.35
C THR A 29 13.45 2.90 6.85
N VAL A 30 13.27 3.00 5.53
CA VAL A 30 12.06 3.55 4.90
C VAL A 30 11.19 2.40 4.42
N TYR A 31 9.89 2.45 4.69
CA TYR A 31 8.92 1.53 4.13
C TYR A 31 7.88 2.26 3.29
N SER A 32 7.45 1.57 2.24
CA SER A 32 6.33 1.95 1.41
C SER A 32 5.04 1.36 1.95
N ARG A 33 3.97 2.14 1.91
CA ARG A 33 2.70 1.78 2.50
C ARG A 33 1.52 2.16 1.63
N VAL A 34 0.46 1.38 1.79
CA VAL A 34 -0.90 1.76 1.44
C VAL A 34 -1.66 2.04 2.73
N ALA A 35 -2.37 3.16 2.78
CA ALA A 35 -3.31 3.49 3.82
C ALA A 35 -4.73 3.55 3.24
N ARG A 36 -5.74 3.34 4.07
CA ARG A 36 -7.14 3.53 3.70
C ARG A 36 -7.89 4.31 4.77
N VAL A 37 -8.90 5.06 4.34
CA VAL A 37 -9.87 5.77 5.18
C VAL A 37 -11.25 5.61 4.55
N CYS A 38 -12.30 5.52 5.37
CA CYS A 38 -13.67 5.56 4.89
C CYS A 38 -14.02 6.96 4.37
N LYS A 39 -14.66 7.05 3.20
CA LYS A 39 -15.05 8.34 2.60
C LYS A 39 -16.03 9.14 3.46
N ASN A 40 -16.83 8.45 4.27
CA ASN A 40 -17.81 9.03 5.19
C ASN A 40 -17.30 9.12 6.63
N ASP A 41 -16.00 8.98 6.86
CA ASP A 41 -15.42 9.20 8.19
C ASP A 41 -15.55 10.68 8.56
N VAL A 42 -16.32 10.96 9.61
CA VAL A 42 -16.58 12.32 10.11
C VAL A 42 -15.75 12.65 11.35
N GLY A 43 -14.84 11.75 11.75
CA GLY A 43 -14.11 11.84 13.00
C GLY A 43 -14.92 11.37 14.22
N GLY A 44 -14.33 11.52 15.40
CA GLY A 44 -14.97 11.11 16.65
C GLY A 44 -15.85 12.21 17.25
N ARG A 45 -16.82 11.80 18.08
CA ARG A 45 -17.68 12.73 18.83
C ARG A 45 -16.97 13.11 20.14
N PHE A 46 -16.66 14.40 20.32
CA PHE A 46 -15.92 14.98 21.48
C PHE A 46 -14.44 14.60 21.61
N LEU A 47 -14.09 13.32 21.41
CA LEU A 47 -12.70 12.85 21.32
C LEU A 47 -12.39 12.56 19.85
N LEU A 48 -11.19 12.91 19.37
CA LEU A 48 -10.80 12.77 17.95
C LEU A 48 -11.69 13.58 16.99
N GLU A 49 -12.20 14.73 17.45
CA GLU A 49 -12.84 15.70 16.54
C GLU A 49 -11.84 16.11 15.45
N ASP A 50 -12.31 16.21 14.21
CA ASP A 50 -11.51 16.46 13.01
C ASP A 50 -10.35 15.47 12.77
N THR A 51 -10.40 14.27 13.37
CA THR A 51 -9.37 13.24 13.22
C THR A 51 -9.97 11.94 12.68
N TRP A 52 -9.37 11.39 11.63
CA TRP A 52 -9.80 10.12 11.03
C TRP A 52 -9.88 8.98 12.07
N THR A 53 -11.03 8.33 12.15
CA THR A 53 -11.28 7.20 13.06
C THR A 53 -11.09 5.84 12.36
N THR A 54 -11.16 5.83 11.04
CA THR A 54 -11.09 4.63 10.19
C THR A 54 -9.73 4.45 9.51
N PHE A 55 -8.76 5.32 9.82
CA PHE A 55 -7.42 5.27 9.24
C PHE A 55 -6.68 3.98 9.64
N MET A 56 -6.22 3.26 8.63
CA MET A 56 -5.33 2.09 8.76
C MET A 56 -4.28 2.12 7.66
N LYS A 57 -3.08 1.60 7.92
CA LYS A 57 -1.99 1.48 6.95
C LYS A 57 -1.30 0.12 7.02
N ALA A 58 -0.87 -0.38 5.87
CA ALA A 58 -0.14 -1.64 5.74
C ALA A 58 1.13 -1.43 4.90
N ARG A 59 2.16 -2.24 5.17
CA ARG A 59 3.40 -2.24 4.38
C ARG A 59 3.15 -2.91 3.02
N LEU A 60 3.70 -2.33 1.96
CA LEU A 60 3.77 -2.95 0.62
C LEU A 60 5.10 -3.70 0.47
N ASN A 61 5.07 -4.93 0.00
CA ASN A 61 6.28 -5.68 -0.36
C ASN A 61 6.59 -5.55 -1.85
N CYS A 62 7.81 -5.17 -2.19
CA CYS A 62 8.35 -5.33 -3.54
C CYS A 62 9.79 -5.80 -3.40
N SER A 63 10.03 -7.08 -3.68
CA SER A 63 11.30 -7.74 -3.44
C SER A 63 11.61 -8.73 -4.55
N ARG A 64 12.88 -8.87 -4.89
CA ARG A 64 13.38 -9.98 -5.71
C ARG A 64 13.67 -11.18 -4.80
N SER A 65 13.22 -12.35 -5.21
CA SER A 65 13.47 -13.61 -4.54
C SER A 65 14.96 -13.99 -4.56
N GLY A 66 15.38 -14.80 -3.59
CA GLY A 66 16.76 -15.24 -3.38
C GLY A 66 16.89 -15.87 -1.99
N GLU A 67 18.07 -16.43 -1.68
CA GLU A 67 18.36 -16.96 -0.33
C GLU A 67 18.14 -15.88 0.75
N ILE A 68 18.53 -14.64 0.43
CA ILE A 68 18.17 -13.43 1.15
C ILE A 68 17.43 -12.52 0.17
N PRO A 69 16.14 -12.17 0.43
CA PRO A 69 15.38 -11.33 -0.47
C PRO A 69 15.99 -9.92 -0.61
N PHE A 70 16.00 -9.40 -1.83
CA PHE A 70 16.45 -8.03 -2.12
C PHE A 70 15.25 -7.09 -2.21
N TYR A 71 15.15 -6.10 -1.32
CA TYR A 71 13.98 -5.22 -1.20
C TYR A 71 14.15 -3.89 -1.92
N TYR A 72 13.12 -3.49 -2.67
CA TYR A 72 12.95 -2.16 -3.22
C TYR A 72 11.97 -1.40 -2.31
N SER A 73 12.50 -0.67 -1.33
CA SER A 73 11.68 -0.17 -0.21
C SER A 73 11.02 1.19 -0.45
N GLU A 74 11.44 1.96 -1.45
CA GLU A 74 11.00 3.35 -1.67
C GLU A 74 10.07 3.50 -2.88
N LEU A 75 8.77 3.62 -2.62
CA LEU A 75 7.73 3.86 -3.63
C LEU A 75 7.88 5.26 -4.24
N GLN A 76 7.92 5.34 -5.57
CA GLN A 76 8.08 6.59 -6.32
C GLN A 76 6.80 7.03 -7.03
N SER A 77 6.06 6.09 -7.60
CA SER A 77 4.85 6.35 -8.38
C SER A 77 3.95 5.13 -8.34
N THR A 78 2.65 5.33 -8.47
CA THR A 78 1.66 4.27 -8.61
C THR A 78 0.75 4.55 -9.79
N PHE A 79 0.06 3.51 -10.25
CA PHE A 79 -1.00 3.60 -11.25
C PHE A 79 -2.09 2.60 -10.90
N TYR A 80 -3.33 3.06 -10.70
CA TYR A 80 -4.50 2.19 -10.52
C TYR A 80 -5.08 1.82 -11.88
N LEU A 81 -5.26 0.52 -12.11
CA LEU A 81 -5.90 -0.06 -13.28
C LEU A 81 -7.27 -0.64 -12.87
N PRO A 82 -8.37 0.12 -13.02
CA PRO A 82 -9.68 -0.27 -12.53
C PRO A 82 -10.24 -1.54 -13.17
N GLU A 83 -9.92 -1.80 -14.43
CA GLU A 83 -10.45 -2.93 -15.20
C GLU A 83 -10.05 -4.29 -14.62
N GLN A 84 -9.01 -4.32 -13.77
CA GLN A 84 -8.49 -5.55 -13.15
C GLN A 84 -8.29 -5.43 -11.64
N ASP A 85 -8.71 -4.32 -11.03
CA ASP A 85 -8.49 -4.02 -9.61
C ASP A 85 -7.02 -4.15 -9.17
N LEU A 86 -6.12 -3.64 -10.02
CA LEU A 86 -4.67 -3.71 -9.82
C LEU A 86 -4.07 -2.34 -9.52
N ILE A 87 -3.20 -2.30 -8.51
CA ILE A 87 -2.33 -1.16 -8.26
C ILE A 87 -0.92 -1.53 -8.71
N TYR A 88 -0.39 -0.83 -9.69
CA TYR A 88 1.01 -0.90 -10.06
C TYR A 88 1.80 0.15 -9.26
N GLY A 89 3.04 -0.18 -8.91
CA GLY A 89 3.94 0.73 -8.22
C GLY A 89 5.38 0.58 -8.68
N ILE A 90 6.05 1.72 -8.86
CA ILE A 90 7.51 1.80 -8.99
C ILE A 90 8.12 1.89 -7.61
N PHE A 91 9.05 0.99 -7.33
CA PHE A 91 9.84 0.98 -6.12
C PHE A 91 11.32 1.11 -6.46
N THR A 92 12.06 1.82 -5.62
CA THR A 92 13.52 1.92 -5.74
C THR A 92 14.20 1.50 -4.44
N THR A 93 15.48 1.19 -4.54
CA THR A 93 16.36 1.09 -3.37
C THR A 93 16.55 2.46 -2.71
N ASN A 94 17.17 2.51 -1.53
CA ASN A 94 17.50 3.78 -0.87
C ASN A 94 18.44 4.63 -1.73
N VAL A 95 18.28 5.97 -1.70
CA VAL A 95 19.11 6.90 -2.49
C VAL A 95 20.62 6.76 -2.24
N ASN A 96 21.01 6.38 -1.01
CA ASN A 96 22.41 6.22 -0.62
C ASN A 96 22.95 4.79 -0.85
N SER A 97 22.15 3.88 -1.41
CA SER A 97 22.57 2.53 -1.76
C SER A 97 22.64 2.35 -3.28
N ILE A 98 22.96 1.13 -3.73
CA ILE A 98 23.01 0.76 -5.14
C ILE A 98 21.72 1.19 -5.82
N ALA A 99 21.81 2.01 -6.86
CA ALA A 99 20.65 2.44 -7.62
C ALA A 99 20.00 1.23 -8.31
N ALA A 100 18.75 0.95 -7.99
CA ALA A 100 17.96 -0.06 -8.68
C ALA A 100 16.47 0.26 -8.55
N SER A 101 15.70 -0.15 -9.55
CA SER A 101 14.25 0.02 -9.62
C SER A 101 13.54 -1.30 -9.89
N ALA A 102 12.29 -1.38 -9.44
CA ALA A 102 11.41 -2.49 -9.70
C ALA A 102 9.97 -1.99 -9.90
N VAL A 103 9.20 -2.71 -10.71
CA VAL A 103 7.75 -2.52 -10.85
C VAL A 103 7.04 -3.73 -10.28
N CYS A 104 6.21 -3.51 -9.25
CA CYS A 104 5.36 -4.53 -8.66
C CYS A 104 3.88 -4.17 -8.90
N ALA A 105 3.03 -5.19 -8.99
CA ALA A 105 1.57 -5.04 -9.04
C ALA A 105 0.94 -5.68 -7.81
N PHE A 106 -0.14 -5.10 -7.30
CA PHE A 106 -0.88 -5.55 -6.12
C PHE A 106 -2.36 -5.65 -6.44
N ASN A 107 -2.97 -6.78 -6.13
CA ASN A 107 -4.43 -6.91 -6.17
C ASN A 107 -5.06 -6.09 -5.05
N LEU A 108 -6.14 -5.38 -5.35
CA LEU A 108 -6.92 -4.69 -4.33
C LEU A 108 -7.52 -5.67 -3.31
N SER A 109 -7.81 -6.91 -3.73
CA SER A 109 -8.24 -7.99 -2.83
C SER A 109 -7.16 -8.36 -1.80
N ALA A 110 -5.88 -8.43 -2.20
CA ALA A 110 -4.76 -8.68 -1.29
C ALA A 110 -4.58 -7.53 -0.29
N ILE A 111 -4.69 -6.28 -0.75
CA ILE A 111 -4.70 -5.09 0.13
C ILE A 111 -5.82 -5.20 1.16
N THR A 112 -7.03 -5.55 0.71
CA THR A 112 -8.21 -5.67 1.57
C THR A 112 -8.06 -6.79 2.59
N GLN A 113 -7.52 -7.95 2.17
CA GLN A 113 -7.22 -9.06 3.06
C GLN A 113 -6.21 -8.68 4.14
N THR A 114 -5.15 -7.95 3.79
CA THR A 114 -4.18 -7.45 4.77
C THR A 114 -4.83 -6.53 5.80
N PHE A 115 -5.77 -5.68 5.41
CA PHE A 115 -6.50 -4.83 6.35
C PHE A 115 -7.52 -5.59 7.23
N ASN A 116 -7.84 -6.84 6.89
CA ASN A 116 -8.64 -7.73 7.75
C ASN A 116 -7.75 -8.56 8.69
N GLY A 117 -6.43 -8.55 8.50
CA GLY A 117 -5.45 -9.24 9.33
C GLY A 117 -5.19 -8.57 10.68
N PRO A 118 -4.26 -9.11 11.48
CA PRO A 118 -3.88 -8.55 12.78
C PRO A 118 -3.17 -7.20 12.66
N PHE A 119 -3.28 -6.39 13.69
CA PHE A 119 -2.53 -5.14 13.84
C PHE A 119 -1.14 -5.39 14.41
N ARG A 120 -0.23 -4.46 14.15
CA ARG A 120 1.07 -4.37 14.82
C ARG A 120 0.99 -3.25 15.85
N TYR A 121 1.19 -3.60 17.11
CA TYR A 121 1.01 -2.68 18.23
C TYR A 121 2.21 -2.71 19.16
N GLN A 122 2.46 -1.57 19.79
CA GLN A 122 3.50 -1.38 20.79
C GLN A 122 2.87 -0.64 21.98
N GLU A 123 2.93 -1.24 23.17
CA GLU A 123 2.28 -0.66 24.36
C GLU A 123 2.93 0.65 24.82
N ASN A 124 4.25 0.73 24.72
CA ASN A 124 5.03 1.93 25.01
C ASN A 124 6.31 1.93 24.15
N PRO A 125 7.00 3.08 23.96
CA PRO A 125 8.15 3.19 23.05
C PRO A 125 9.34 2.27 23.37
N ARG A 126 9.38 1.63 24.55
CA ARG A 126 10.44 0.69 24.96
C ARG A 126 10.04 -0.78 24.77
N SER A 127 8.77 -1.08 24.56
CA SER A 127 8.28 -2.44 24.33
C SER A 127 8.57 -2.91 22.92
N THR A 128 8.59 -4.22 22.67
CA THR A 128 8.66 -4.76 21.32
C THR A 128 7.32 -4.59 20.59
N TRP A 129 7.37 -4.40 19.28
CA TRP A 129 6.19 -4.46 18.42
C TRP A 129 5.65 -5.88 18.33
N LEU A 130 4.39 -6.10 18.73
CA LEU A 130 3.75 -7.41 18.75
C LEU A 130 2.49 -7.45 17.86
N PRO A 131 2.19 -8.60 17.24
CA PRO A 131 0.90 -8.82 16.60
C PRO A 131 -0.23 -8.75 17.62
N THR A 132 -1.29 -8.01 17.31
CA THR A 132 -2.51 -7.87 18.11
C THR A 132 -3.70 -8.28 17.24
N PRO A 133 -4.61 -9.15 17.74
CA PRO A 133 -5.80 -9.55 16.99
C PRO A 133 -6.62 -8.36 16.51
N ASN A 134 -7.22 -8.48 15.33
CA ASN A 134 -8.12 -7.46 14.81
C ASN A 134 -9.46 -7.53 15.56
N PRO A 135 -9.88 -6.48 16.31
CA PRO A 135 -11.14 -6.48 17.04
C PRO A 135 -12.35 -6.43 16.09
N ILE A 136 -12.19 -5.95 14.86
CA ILE A 136 -13.27 -5.80 13.87
C ILE A 136 -12.81 -6.36 12.51
N PRO A 137 -12.69 -7.69 12.38
CA PRO A 137 -12.36 -8.31 11.09
C PRO A 137 -13.46 -8.01 10.08
N ASN A 138 -13.09 -7.81 8.81
CA ASN A 138 -14.02 -7.46 7.72
C ASN A 138 -14.74 -6.12 7.91
N PHE A 139 -14.12 -5.16 8.60
CA PHE A 139 -14.61 -3.79 8.73
C PHE A 139 -15.01 -3.21 7.36
N GLN A 140 -16.25 -2.72 7.27
CA GLN A 140 -16.79 -2.00 6.13
C GLN A 140 -17.18 -0.59 6.55
N CYS A 141 -17.00 0.36 5.65
CA CYS A 141 -17.56 1.70 5.84
C CYS A 141 -19.09 1.61 5.82
N GLY A 142 -19.76 2.29 6.74
CA GLY A 142 -21.22 2.37 6.71
C GLY A 142 -21.72 3.06 5.45
N THR A 143 -22.91 2.70 4.99
CA THR A 143 -23.64 3.53 4.04
C THR A 143 -24.39 4.61 4.82
N ILE A 144 -24.50 5.82 4.27
CA ILE A 144 -25.13 6.98 4.95
C ILE A 144 -26.63 6.73 5.29
N SER A 145 -27.21 5.63 4.79
CA SER A 145 -28.65 5.32 4.87
C SER A 145 -29.07 4.24 5.87
N ASP A 146 -28.16 3.50 6.53
CA ASP A 146 -28.54 2.34 7.33
C ASP A 146 -28.77 2.66 8.81
N SER A 147 -29.94 3.22 9.12
CA SER A 147 -30.61 3.04 10.41
C SER A 147 -31.19 1.62 10.49
N GLY A 148 -30.31 0.62 10.62
CA GLY A 148 -30.63 -0.80 10.62
C GLY A 148 -29.77 -1.61 11.59
N PRO A 149 -30.04 -2.90 11.82
CA PRO A 149 -29.43 -3.69 12.91
C PRO A 149 -27.90 -3.87 12.84
N ASN A 150 -27.25 -3.36 11.77
CA ASN A 150 -25.82 -3.45 11.49
C ASN A 150 -25.03 -2.19 11.92
N GLU A 151 -25.63 -1.25 12.66
CA GLU A 151 -24.99 -0.02 13.17
C GLU A 151 -23.63 -0.27 13.86
N ASN A 152 -23.43 -1.44 14.48
CA ASN A 152 -22.21 -1.77 15.22
C ASN A 152 -21.03 -2.24 14.35
N LEU A 153 -21.22 -2.51 13.05
CA LEU A 153 -20.15 -3.03 12.16
C LEU A 153 -19.28 -1.94 11.55
N THR A 154 -19.70 -0.69 11.68
CA THR A 154 -19.12 0.48 11.00
C THR A 154 -18.40 1.41 11.96
N GLU A 155 -18.60 1.24 13.27
CA GLU A 155 -17.98 2.05 14.30
C GLU A 155 -16.79 1.33 14.92
N ARG A 156 -15.63 1.92 14.68
CA ARG A 156 -14.41 1.54 15.37
C ARG A 156 -14.33 2.29 16.69
N SER A 157 -13.97 1.61 17.79
CA SER A 157 -13.79 2.29 19.06
C SER A 157 -12.71 3.38 18.94
N LEU A 158 -12.93 4.55 19.52
CA LEU A 158 -11.97 5.67 19.44
C LEU A 158 -10.61 5.32 20.07
N GLN A 159 -10.61 4.42 21.06
CA GLN A 159 -9.38 3.92 21.68
C GLN A 159 -8.58 3.06 20.71
N ASP A 160 -9.24 2.17 19.97
CA ASP A 160 -8.59 1.39 18.93
C ASP A 160 -8.11 2.30 17.80
N ALA A 161 -8.93 3.26 17.37
CA ALA A 161 -8.58 4.24 16.34
C ALA A 161 -7.24 4.94 16.59
N GLN A 162 -6.97 5.30 17.86
CA GLN A 162 -5.72 5.93 18.26
C GLN A 162 -4.52 4.99 18.27
N ARG A 163 -4.72 3.70 18.53
CA ARG A 163 -3.63 2.76 18.87
C ARG A 163 -3.32 1.75 17.78
N LEU A 164 -4.33 1.26 17.06
CA LEU A 164 -4.18 0.16 16.10
C LEU A 164 -4.30 0.68 14.66
N PHE A 165 -3.37 1.49 14.19
CA PHE A 165 -3.42 2.01 12.81
C PHE A 165 -2.49 1.27 11.85
N LEU A 166 -1.58 0.42 12.34
CA LEU A 166 -0.60 -0.29 11.54
C LEU A 166 -0.92 -1.78 11.45
N MET A 167 -1.09 -2.32 10.24
CA MET A 167 -1.24 -3.76 10.04
C MET A 167 0.07 -4.50 10.31
N ASN A 168 -0.02 -5.69 10.91
CA ASN A 168 1.13 -6.57 11.09
C ASN A 168 1.50 -7.27 9.78
N ASP A 169 0.49 -7.67 9.03
CA ASP A 169 0.69 -8.37 7.76
C ASP A 169 1.15 -7.39 6.67
N VAL A 170 1.91 -7.93 5.72
CA VAL A 170 2.49 -7.18 4.61
C VAL A 170 1.75 -7.54 3.32
N VAL A 171 1.31 -6.53 2.58
CA VAL A 171 0.65 -6.72 1.29
C VAL A 171 1.66 -7.30 0.30
N GLN A 172 1.39 -8.52 -0.18
CA GLN A 172 2.24 -9.19 -1.15
C GLN A 172 1.87 -8.81 -2.59
N PRO A 173 2.85 -8.73 -3.50
CA PRO A 173 2.61 -8.49 -4.91
C PRO A 173 1.95 -9.70 -5.60
N VAL A 174 1.40 -9.48 -6.80
CA VAL A 174 0.77 -10.52 -7.64
C VAL A 174 1.75 -11.62 -8.01
N SER A 175 3.01 -11.28 -8.27
CA SER A 175 4.09 -12.19 -8.60
C SER A 175 5.18 -12.14 -7.53
N VAL A 176 5.85 -13.28 -7.28
CA VAL A 176 6.93 -13.38 -6.28
C VAL A 176 8.06 -12.41 -6.59
N ASP A 177 8.47 -12.33 -7.86
CA ASP A 177 9.44 -11.35 -8.34
C ASP A 177 8.74 -10.15 -9.01
N PRO A 178 9.38 -8.97 -9.04
CA PRO A 178 8.83 -7.81 -9.74
C PRO A 178 8.64 -8.04 -11.23
N LEU A 179 7.63 -7.40 -11.81
CA LEU A 179 7.28 -7.50 -13.24
C LEU A 179 8.37 -6.92 -14.14
N VAL A 180 9.04 -5.87 -13.65
CA VAL A 180 10.18 -5.21 -14.29
C VAL A 180 11.23 -4.96 -13.21
N MET A 181 12.49 -5.21 -13.52
CA MET A 181 13.63 -4.90 -12.66
C MET A 181 14.71 -4.23 -13.49
N GLN A 182 15.30 -3.17 -12.96
CA GLN A 182 16.37 -2.45 -13.63
C GLN A 182 17.43 -2.03 -12.62
N ASP A 183 18.65 -2.52 -12.82
CA ASP A 183 19.82 -2.11 -12.06
C ASP A 183 20.38 -0.80 -12.64
N SER A 184 21.02 -0.01 -11.78
CA SER A 184 21.66 1.28 -12.08
C SER A 184 20.74 2.38 -12.60
N VAL A 185 19.42 2.21 -12.54
CA VAL A 185 18.43 3.20 -12.98
C VAL A 185 17.39 3.42 -11.88
N ARG A 186 16.95 4.68 -11.72
CA ARG A 186 15.84 5.08 -10.86
C ARG A 186 14.65 5.54 -11.70
N PHE A 187 13.61 4.71 -11.75
CA PHE A 187 12.34 5.09 -12.37
C PHE A 187 11.61 6.10 -11.48
N SER A 188 10.86 7.02 -12.09
CA SER A 188 10.18 8.13 -11.39
C SER A 188 8.66 8.17 -11.65
N LYS A 189 8.22 7.85 -12.87
CA LYS A 189 6.80 7.88 -13.27
C LYS A 189 6.41 6.61 -14.00
N LEU A 190 5.15 6.25 -13.87
CA LEU A 190 4.55 5.03 -14.40
C LEU A 190 3.24 5.37 -15.13
N ALA A 191 3.02 4.71 -16.27
CA ALA A 191 1.69 4.55 -16.87
C ALA A 191 1.51 3.11 -17.35
N VAL A 192 0.28 2.59 -17.28
CA VAL A 192 -0.05 1.23 -17.71
C VAL A 192 -1.17 1.27 -18.73
N ASP A 193 -1.04 0.48 -19.79
CA ASP A 193 -2.05 0.32 -20.84
C ASP A 193 -2.33 -1.17 -21.08
N ILE A 194 -3.59 -1.51 -21.36
CA ILE A 194 -4.01 -2.87 -21.71
C ILE A 194 -4.04 -3.00 -23.22
N VAL A 195 -3.13 -3.80 -23.77
CA VAL A 195 -3.06 -4.05 -25.21
C VAL A 195 -3.49 -5.48 -25.56
N GLN A 196 -4.18 -5.64 -26.68
CA GLN A 196 -4.51 -6.95 -27.21
C GLN A 196 -3.26 -7.58 -27.84
N GLY A 197 -2.85 -8.75 -27.33
CA GLY A 197 -1.79 -9.54 -27.95
C GLY A 197 -2.25 -10.15 -29.26
N ARG A 198 -1.44 -10.06 -30.32
CA ARG A 198 -1.70 -10.71 -31.60
C ARG A 198 -1.17 -12.15 -31.58
N ASP A 199 -1.68 -12.99 -30.68
CA ASP A 199 -1.33 -14.41 -30.61
C ASP A 199 -2.55 -15.27 -31.01
N THR A 200 -2.34 -16.18 -31.96
CA THR A 200 -3.35 -17.06 -32.61
C THR A 200 -3.91 -18.17 -31.71
N LEU A 201 -4.01 -17.94 -30.40
CA LEU A 201 -4.55 -18.88 -29.43
C LEU A 201 -5.94 -18.42 -28.98
N PRO A 202 -6.91 -19.34 -28.75
CA PRO A 202 -8.31 -19.00 -28.45
C PRO A 202 -8.53 -18.45 -27.02
N ARG A 203 -7.55 -17.74 -26.44
CA ARG A 203 -7.69 -17.01 -25.18
C ARG A 203 -7.29 -15.57 -25.44
N HIS A 204 -8.22 -14.64 -25.20
CA HIS A 204 -7.92 -13.21 -25.19
C HIS A 204 -6.88 -12.93 -24.11
N VAL A 205 -5.59 -12.97 -24.46
CA VAL A 205 -4.50 -12.61 -23.54
C VAL A 205 -4.33 -11.10 -23.59
N HIS A 206 -4.82 -10.42 -22.57
CA HIS A 206 -4.53 -9.02 -22.32
C HIS A 206 -3.07 -8.90 -21.84
N ARG A 207 -2.24 -8.14 -22.55
CA ARG A 207 -0.88 -7.81 -22.10
C ARG A 207 -0.88 -6.40 -21.51
N HIS A 208 -0.15 -6.22 -20.42
CA HIS A 208 0.04 -4.91 -19.82
C HIS A 208 1.32 -4.30 -20.37
N ARG A 209 1.20 -3.15 -21.03
CA ARG A 209 2.36 -2.34 -21.39
C ARG A 209 2.60 -1.35 -20.26
N VAL A 210 3.66 -1.58 -19.52
CA VAL A 210 4.18 -0.68 -18.49
C VAL A 210 5.13 0.32 -19.18
N ARG A 211 4.94 1.62 -18.93
CA ARG A 211 5.85 2.67 -19.39
C ARG A 211 6.42 3.39 -18.18
N GLU A 212 7.74 3.44 -18.10
CA GLU A 212 8.49 4.10 -17.05
C GLU A 212 9.28 5.30 -17.59
N HIS A 213 9.39 6.34 -16.78
CA HIS A 213 10.30 7.45 -17.04
C HIS A 213 11.46 7.40 -16.04
N SER A 214 12.69 7.60 -16.49
CA SER A 214 13.86 7.84 -15.66
C SER A 214 14.38 9.26 -15.91
N GLU A 215 14.66 10.00 -14.83
CA GLU A 215 15.41 11.24 -14.95
C GLU A 215 16.89 10.87 -15.17
N GLY A 216 17.44 11.25 -16.33
CA GLY A 216 18.87 11.10 -16.61
C GLY A 216 19.71 12.08 -15.78
N PRO A 217 21.02 11.85 -15.61
CA PRO A 217 21.90 12.85 -15.03
C PRO A 217 21.85 14.10 -15.93
N LEU A 218 21.62 15.27 -15.32
CA LEU A 218 21.97 16.54 -15.94
C LEU A 218 23.49 16.52 -16.16
N HIS A 219 23.92 16.13 -17.36
CA HIS A 219 25.28 16.43 -17.81
C HIS A 219 25.35 17.96 -17.97
N GLY A 220 25.87 18.62 -16.93
CA GLY A 220 26.38 19.97 -17.04
C GLY A 220 27.50 19.97 -18.08
N GLN A 221 27.33 20.81 -19.09
CA GLN A 221 28.37 21.18 -20.06
C GLN A 221 29.50 21.96 -19.37
#